data_AF-A0A1X7IS05-F1
#
_entry.id   AF-A0A1X7IS05-F1
#
_cell.length_a   1.000
_cell.length_b   1.000
_cell.length_c   1.000
_cell.angle_alpha   90.00
_cell.angle_beta   90.00
_cell.angle_gamma   90.00
#
_symmetry.space_group_name_H-M   'P 1'
#
loop_
_entity.id
_entity.type
_entity.pdbx_description
1 polymer ?
#
loop_
_entity_poly.entity_id
_entity_poly.type
_entity_poly.pdbx_seq_one_letter_code
_entity_poly.pdbx_strand_id
1 'polypeptide(L)'
;MRKILLLLTMCFALANAQFYYDKHGESRGAYKDSLDYATLVGLAKRFHGPILVKKPVEGVKPRKNLEKIPENKIQRTFNVSRDVLNKENWLEVAKNEIVKICVDAPVVAWETSLKAIISSDSCLTFQTPTLIGVDTLRVHFRKENTPYYINFYNDTYSYDISLETTNY
;
A
#
# COMPACT_ATOMS: atom_id res chain seq x y z
N MET A 1 -6.34 43.64 6.17
CA MET A 1 -7.01 42.66 5.27
C MET A 1 -6.04 41.67 4.61
N ARG A 2 -4.93 42.11 3.99
CA ARG A 2 -3.94 41.22 3.32
C ARG A 2 -3.32 40.13 4.22
N LYS A 3 -3.09 40.44 5.51
CA LYS A 3 -2.49 39.50 6.48
C LYS A 3 -3.45 38.39 6.93
N ILE A 4 -4.76 38.64 6.94
CA ILE A 4 -5.79 37.62 7.27
C ILE A 4 -6.00 36.70 6.07
N LEU A 5 -5.93 37.22 4.85
CA LEU A 5 -5.99 36.42 3.62
C LEU A 5 -4.78 35.48 3.50
N LEU A 6 -3.58 35.93 3.87
CA LEU A 6 -2.37 35.11 3.92
C LEU A 6 -2.45 33.99 4.98
N LEU A 7 -3.02 34.28 6.15
CA LEU A 7 -3.22 33.31 7.22
C LEU A 7 -4.27 32.26 6.81
N LEU A 8 -5.37 32.69 6.16
CA LEU A 8 -6.38 31.79 5.62
C LEU A 8 -5.82 30.90 4.50
N THR A 9 -4.98 31.42 3.60
CA THR A 9 -4.32 30.57 2.58
C THR A 9 -3.30 29.58 3.18
N MET A 10 -2.68 29.89 4.32
CA MET A 10 -1.87 28.91 5.06
C MET A 10 -2.72 27.85 5.78
N CYS A 11 -3.91 28.22 6.25
CA CYS A 11 -4.83 27.28 6.91
C CYS A 11 -5.58 26.36 5.93
N PHE A 12 -5.90 26.82 4.71
CA PHE A 12 -6.49 26.00 3.65
C PHE A 12 -5.48 25.04 2.96
N ALA A 13 -4.18 25.17 3.23
CA ALA A 13 -3.14 24.25 2.75
C ALA A 13 -2.88 23.07 3.72
N LEU A 14 -3.73 22.90 4.73
CA LEU A 14 -3.87 21.68 5.52
C LEU A 14 -5.08 20.94 4.90
N ALA A 15 -5.01 19.70 4.43
CA ALA A 15 -4.21 18.60 4.93
C ALA A 15 -4.06 17.55 3.85
N ASN A 16 -2.86 16.98 3.72
CA ASN A 16 -2.63 15.63 3.22
C ASN A 16 -1.30 15.13 3.78
N ALA A 17 -1.31 14.56 4.98
CA ALA A 17 -0.09 14.00 5.60
C ALA A 17 0.05 12.52 5.25
N GLN A 18 1.01 12.14 4.41
CA GLN A 18 1.27 10.73 4.11
C GLN A 18 2.23 10.14 5.15
N PHE A 19 1.82 9.08 5.85
CA PHE A 19 2.66 8.42 6.87
C PHE A 19 3.45 7.28 6.23
N TYR A 20 4.63 6.94 6.76
CA TYR A 20 5.37 5.78 6.26
C TYR A 20 6.04 4.99 7.40
N TYR A 21 6.29 3.72 7.08
CA TYR A 21 6.78 2.69 7.97
C TYR A 21 7.85 1.87 7.25
N ASP A 22 8.81 1.33 8.00
CA ASP A 22 9.81 0.41 7.48
C ASP A 22 9.32 -1.05 7.48
N LYS A 23 10.21 -1.98 7.12
CA LYS A 23 9.97 -3.43 7.12
C LYS A 23 9.53 -3.99 8.48
N HIS A 24 9.80 -3.30 9.58
CA HIS A 24 9.47 -3.72 10.94
C HIS A 24 8.21 -3.06 11.50
N GLY A 25 7.54 -2.23 10.70
CA GLY A 25 6.29 -1.59 11.08
C GLY A 25 6.46 -0.41 12.04
N GLU A 26 7.69 0.07 12.29
CA GLU A 26 7.94 1.31 13.03
C GLU A 26 7.64 2.53 12.16
N SER A 27 6.88 3.48 12.69
CA SER A 27 6.64 4.77 12.01
C SER A 27 7.93 5.57 12.03
N ARG A 28 8.49 5.84 10.86
CA ARG A 28 9.75 6.60 10.73
C ARG A 28 9.53 8.07 10.41
N GLY A 29 8.29 8.45 10.09
CA GLY A 29 7.91 9.85 9.94
C GLY A 29 6.62 10.07 9.16
N ALA A 30 6.33 11.34 8.91
CA ALA A 30 5.23 11.79 8.08
C ALA A 30 5.75 12.83 7.08
N TYR A 31 5.20 12.79 5.88
CA TYR A 31 5.52 13.75 4.81
C TYR A 31 4.30 14.62 4.51
N LYS A 32 4.55 15.90 4.28
CA LYS A 32 3.53 16.90 3.97
C LYS A 32 3.06 16.82 2.51
N ASP A 33 3.96 16.43 1.62
CA ASP A 33 3.70 16.31 0.19
C ASP A 33 3.71 14.83 -0.21
N SER A 34 3.22 14.54 -1.42
CA SER A 34 3.35 13.20 -1.99
C SER A 34 4.82 12.80 -2.04
N LEU A 35 5.14 11.61 -1.55
CA LEU A 35 6.48 11.06 -1.70
C LEU A 35 6.77 10.83 -3.18
N ASP A 36 7.68 11.63 -3.74
CA ASP A 36 8.16 11.40 -5.09
C ASP A 36 8.98 10.10 -5.17
N TYR A 37 9.12 9.58 -6.38
CA TYR A 37 9.83 8.33 -6.60
C TYR A 37 11.29 8.37 -6.11
N ALA A 38 11.98 9.50 -6.29
CA ALA A 38 13.37 9.66 -5.86
C ALA A 38 13.50 9.55 -4.33
N THR A 39 12.56 10.13 -3.59
CA THR A 39 12.47 10.05 -2.14
C THR A 39 12.18 8.63 -1.68
N LEU A 40 11.23 7.93 -2.31
CA LEU A 40 10.93 6.53 -2.01
C LEU A 40 12.18 5.65 -2.17
N VAL A 41 12.91 5.81 -3.28
CA VAL A 41 14.17 5.10 -3.53
C VAL A 41 15.24 5.46 -2.50
N GLY A 42 15.35 6.74 -2.13
CA GLY A 42 16.29 7.21 -1.11
C GLY A 42 16.03 6.57 0.26
N LEU A 43 14.77 6.50 0.67
CA LEU A 43 14.34 5.86 1.92
C LEU A 43 14.58 4.35 1.88
N ALA A 44 14.19 3.67 0.79
CA ALA A 44 14.41 2.24 0.64
C ALA A 44 15.91 1.87 0.71
N LYS A 45 16.78 2.70 0.13
CA LYS A 45 18.24 2.55 0.25
C LYS A 45 18.71 2.77 1.69
N ARG A 46 18.25 3.84 2.34
CA ARG A 46 18.63 4.19 3.72
C ARG A 46 18.26 3.10 4.72
N PHE A 47 17.11 2.45 4.53
CA PHE A 47 16.59 1.42 5.43
C PHE A 47 16.82 -0.01 4.93
N HIS A 48 17.59 -0.19 3.86
CA HIS A 48 17.98 -1.49 3.32
C HIS A 48 16.79 -2.43 3.02
N GLY A 49 15.69 -1.90 2.49
CA GLY A 49 14.51 -2.70 2.17
C GLY A 49 13.33 -1.87 1.63
N PRO A 50 12.24 -2.53 1.21
CA PRO A 50 11.02 -1.83 0.82
C PRO A 50 10.45 -1.01 1.97
N ILE A 51 9.76 0.08 1.62
CA ILE A 51 9.04 0.92 2.57
C ILE A 51 7.53 0.78 2.42
N LEU A 52 6.80 0.86 3.52
CA LEU A 52 5.35 0.82 3.55
C LEU A 52 4.81 2.23 3.79
N VAL A 53 4.11 2.77 2.82
CA VAL A 53 3.55 4.11 2.90
C VAL A 53 2.04 4.02 3.18
N LYS A 54 1.60 4.57 4.31
CA LYS A 54 0.20 4.69 4.69
C LYS A 54 -0.41 5.98 4.16
N LYS A 55 -1.33 5.82 3.21
CA LYS A 55 -2.16 6.93 2.74
C LYS A 55 -3.30 7.18 3.73
N PRO A 56 -3.50 8.42 4.18
CA PRO A 56 -4.73 8.80 4.85
C PRO A 56 -5.89 8.53 3.92
N VAL A 57 -6.95 7.97 4.47
CA VAL A 57 -8.28 8.06 3.85
C VAL A 57 -8.95 9.26 4.51
N GLU A 58 -9.57 10.13 3.72
CA GLU A 58 -10.20 11.35 4.23
C GLU A 58 -11.21 11.02 5.34
N GLY A 59 -11.14 11.74 6.46
CA GLY A 59 -11.96 11.48 7.65
C GLY A 59 -11.60 10.23 8.46
N VAL A 60 -10.60 9.45 8.05
CA VAL A 60 -10.19 8.21 8.73
C VAL A 60 -8.73 8.31 9.18
N LYS A 61 -8.49 8.12 10.48
CA LYS A 61 -7.13 8.01 10.98
C LYS A 61 -6.43 6.81 10.31
N PRO A 62 -5.17 6.96 9.87
CA PRO A 62 -4.40 5.85 9.32
C PRO A 62 -4.47 4.65 10.26
N ARG A 63 -4.84 3.49 9.72
CA ARG A 63 -4.93 2.27 10.52
C ARG A 63 -3.51 1.86 10.92
N LYS A 64 -3.34 1.49 12.20
CA LYS A 64 -2.08 0.91 12.68
C LYS A 64 -1.73 -0.32 11.85
N ASN A 65 -0.43 -0.53 11.64
CA ASN A 65 0.06 -1.73 10.97
C ASN A 65 -0.36 -2.99 11.70
N LEU A 66 -0.38 -4.08 10.96
CA LEU A 66 -0.50 -5.40 11.56
C LEU A 66 0.76 -5.66 12.38
N GLU A 67 0.59 -6.26 13.55
CA GLU A 67 1.71 -6.91 14.23
C GLU A 67 2.21 -8.06 13.35
N LYS A 68 3.36 -8.65 13.70
CA LYS A 68 3.91 -9.78 12.96
C LYS A 68 2.84 -10.89 12.83
N ILE A 69 2.37 -11.10 11.60
CA ILE A 69 1.44 -12.17 11.28
C ILE A 69 2.27 -13.43 11.00
N PRO A 70 2.02 -14.54 11.72
CA PRO A 70 2.67 -15.79 11.40
C PRO A 70 2.07 -16.40 10.12
N GLU A 71 2.89 -17.08 9.31
CA GLU A 71 2.46 -17.55 7.98
C GLU A 71 1.26 -18.50 8.02
N ASN A 72 1.11 -19.26 9.10
CA ASN A 72 -0.03 -20.16 9.27
C ASN A 72 -1.38 -19.44 9.51
N LYS A 73 -1.38 -18.11 9.68
CA LYS A 73 -2.59 -17.28 9.78
C LYS A 73 -2.95 -16.60 8.46
N ILE A 74 -2.09 -16.69 7.45
CA ILE A 74 -2.40 -16.19 6.11
C ILE A 74 -3.38 -17.16 5.47
N GLN A 75 -4.51 -16.62 5.01
CA GLN A 75 -5.59 -17.41 4.42
C GLN A 75 -5.38 -17.57 2.91
N ARG A 76 -4.76 -16.58 2.26
CA ARG A 76 -4.52 -16.60 0.82
C ARG A 76 -3.23 -15.90 0.46
N THR A 77 -2.50 -16.48 -0.49
CA THR A 77 -1.31 -15.86 -1.09
C THR A 77 -1.52 -15.70 -2.59
N PHE A 78 -1.35 -14.48 -3.09
CA PHE A 78 -1.32 -14.18 -4.52
C PHE A 78 0.13 -14.00 -4.96
N ASN A 79 0.56 -14.80 -5.92
CA ASN A 79 1.82 -14.59 -6.63
C ASN A 79 1.50 -13.87 -7.93
N VAL A 80 1.98 -12.64 -8.05
CA VAL A 80 1.67 -11.75 -9.17
C VAL A 80 2.95 -11.50 -9.94
N SER A 81 2.99 -11.88 -11.22
CA SER A 81 4.14 -11.52 -12.05
C SER A 81 4.08 -10.02 -12.35
N ARG A 82 5.23 -9.33 -12.28
CA ARG A 82 5.31 -7.93 -12.66
C ARG A 82 4.93 -7.74 -14.13
N ASP A 83 5.22 -8.72 -14.98
CA ASP A 83 4.98 -8.62 -16.42
C ASP A 83 3.48 -8.68 -16.75
N VAL A 84 2.63 -9.19 -15.84
CA VAL A 84 1.17 -9.17 -15.97
C VAL A 84 0.51 -8.02 -15.22
N LEU A 85 1.28 -7.22 -14.45
CA LEU A 85 0.76 -6.02 -13.81
C LEU A 85 0.48 -4.97 -14.87
N ASN A 86 -0.73 -4.99 -15.44
CA ASN A 86 -1.19 -3.92 -16.31
C ASN A 86 -1.52 -2.66 -15.49
N LYS A 87 -1.99 -1.58 -16.14
CA LYS A 87 -2.34 -0.30 -15.46
C LYS A 87 -3.26 -0.49 -14.25
N GLU A 88 -4.17 -1.48 -14.29
CA GLU A 88 -5.06 -1.84 -13.19
C GLU A 88 -5.26 -3.35 -13.14
N ASN A 89 -4.93 -3.96 -12.00
CA ASN A 89 -5.13 -5.39 -11.74
C ASN A 89 -6.17 -5.56 -10.64
N TRP A 90 -7.05 -6.55 -10.76
CA TRP A 90 -8.14 -6.74 -9.82
C TRP A 90 -7.99 -8.06 -9.08
N LEU A 91 -8.14 -8.00 -7.77
CA LEU A 91 -8.10 -9.13 -6.86
C LEU A 91 -9.37 -9.16 -6.04
N GLU A 92 -10.08 -10.28 -6.08
CA GLU A 92 -11.21 -10.49 -5.19
C GLU A 92 -10.75 -11.16 -3.89
N VAL A 93 -11.19 -10.59 -2.78
CA VAL A 93 -10.78 -11.02 -1.44
C VAL A 93 -11.97 -11.01 -0.49
N ALA A 94 -12.02 -11.97 0.43
CA ALA A 94 -13.10 -12.01 1.42
C ALA A 94 -12.90 -10.90 2.47
N LYS A 95 -14.00 -10.47 3.10
CA LYS A 95 -13.95 -9.50 4.21
C LYS A 95 -13.13 -10.04 5.37
N ASN A 96 -12.33 -9.17 5.98
CA ASN A 96 -11.48 -9.50 7.13
C ASN A 96 -10.45 -10.62 6.89
N GLU A 97 -10.25 -11.02 5.64
CA GLU A 97 -9.28 -12.03 5.23
C GLU A 97 -7.85 -11.50 5.39
N ILE A 98 -6.93 -12.35 5.84
CA ILE A 98 -5.50 -12.04 5.86
C ILE A 98 -4.88 -12.57 4.57
N VAL A 99 -4.47 -11.63 3.72
CA VAL A 99 -3.96 -11.89 2.38
C VAL A 99 -2.49 -11.50 2.31
N LYS A 100 -1.69 -12.31 1.61
CA LYS A 100 -0.32 -12.00 1.22
C LYS A 100 -0.26 -11.84 -0.29
N ILE A 101 0.40 -10.79 -0.75
CA ILE A 101 0.75 -10.62 -2.16
C ILE A 101 2.26 -10.68 -2.26
N CYS A 102 2.76 -11.44 -3.21
CA CYS A 102 4.15 -11.47 -3.60
C CYS A 102 4.26 -11.12 -5.07
N VAL A 103 5.15 -10.18 -5.37
CA VAL A 103 5.55 -9.91 -6.76
C VAL A 103 6.88 -10.58 -7.06
N ASP A 104 7.13 -10.90 -8.32
CA ASP A 104 8.34 -11.58 -8.79
C ASP A 104 9.60 -10.68 -8.86
N ALA A 105 9.50 -9.42 -8.39
CA ALA A 105 10.59 -8.46 -8.38
C ALA A 105 10.71 -7.71 -7.03
N PRO A 106 11.93 -7.28 -6.64
CA PRO A 106 12.10 -6.47 -5.43
C PRO A 106 11.35 -5.14 -5.51
N VAL A 107 10.60 -4.83 -4.45
CA VAL A 107 9.78 -3.62 -4.35
C VAL A 107 10.56 -2.52 -3.65
N VAL A 108 10.39 -1.28 -4.10
CA VAL A 108 10.90 -0.07 -3.45
C VAL A 108 9.91 0.40 -2.40
N ALA A 109 8.63 0.50 -2.77
CA ALA A 109 7.59 0.98 -1.88
C ALA A 109 6.24 0.33 -2.17
N TRP A 110 5.50 0.10 -1.10
CA TRP A 110 4.09 -0.27 -1.10
C TRP A 110 3.28 0.91 -0.56
N GLU A 111 2.33 1.45 -1.32
CA GLU A 111 1.43 2.50 -0.83
C GLU A 111 0.01 1.97 -0.67
N THR A 112 -0.56 2.07 0.53
CA THR A 112 -1.91 1.57 0.81
C THR A 112 -2.55 2.25 2.03
N SER A 113 -3.88 2.29 2.05
CA SER A 113 -4.73 2.63 3.20
C SER A 113 -4.93 1.46 4.18
N LEU A 114 -4.68 0.21 3.72
CA LEU A 114 -5.00 -1.01 4.42
C LEU A 114 -4.15 -1.22 5.66
N LYS A 115 -4.61 -2.06 6.61
CA LYS A 115 -3.71 -2.58 7.65
C LYS A 115 -2.77 -3.57 6.98
N ALA A 116 -1.47 -3.31 7.00
CA ALA A 116 -0.50 -4.12 6.25
C ALA A 116 0.86 -4.14 6.94
N ILE A 117 1.67 -5.13 6.60
CA ILE A 117 3.05 -5.32 7.00
C ILE A 117 3.84 -5.90 5.82
N ILE A 118 5.08 -5.44 5.65
CA ILE A 118 6.00 -6.00 4.65
C ILE A 118 6.51 -7.33 5.20
N SER A 119 6.19 -8.43 4.53
CA SER A 119 6.62 -9.78 4.93
C SER A 119 7.95 -10.18 4.30
N SER A 120 8.33 -9.59 3.16
CA SER A 120 9.65 -9.75 2.53
C SER A 120 9.96 -8.57 1.60
N ASP A 121 11.11 -8.61 0.89
CA ASP A 121 11.49 -7.55 -0.05
C ASP A 121 10.57 -7.44 -1.27
N SER A 122 9.74 -8.45 -1.50
CA SER A 122 8.78 -8.51 -2.61
C SER A 122 7.36 -8.88 -2.18
N CYS A 123 7.11 -9.04 -0.87
CA CYS A 123 5.79 -9.45 -0.37
C CYS A 123 5.22 -8.47 0.66
N LEU A 124 3.91 -8.23 0.55
CA LEU A 124 3.11 -7.47 1.48
C LEU A 124 1.98 -8.35 2.01
N THR A 125 1.83 -8.40 3.33
CA THR A 125 0.70 -9.04 3.99
C THR A 125 -0.24 -7.97 4.52
N PHE A 126 -1.54 -8.09 4.27
CA PHE A 126 -2.54 -7.15 4.72
C PHE A 126 -3.83 -7.85 5.15
N GLN A 127 -4.60 -7.15 5.95
CA GLN A 127 -5.93 -7.58 6.35
C GLN A 127 -6.94 -6.77 5.56
N THR A 128 -7.81 -7.46 4.83
CA THR A 128 -8.86 -6.81 4.06
C THR A 128 -9.84 -6.10 4.99
N PRO A 129 -10.47 -5.01 4.56
CA PRO A 129 -11.46 -4.35 5.40
C PRO A 129 -12.70 -5.22 5.61
N THR A 130 -13.44 -4.88 6.66
CA THR A 130 -14.78 -5.42 6.93
C THR A 130 -15.87 -4.76 6.08
N LEU A 131 -15.63 -3.53 5.62
CA LEU A 131 -16.56 -2.78 4.78
C LEU A 131 -16.37 -3.14 3.30
N ILE A 132 -17.47 -3.31 2.57
CA ILE A 132 -17.46 -3.53 1.12
C ILE A 132 -16.92 -2.28 0.43
N GLY A 133 -16.03 -2.46 -0.52
CA GLY A 133 -15.49 -1.40 -1.33
C GLY A 133 -14.33 -1.86 -2.20
N VAL A 134 -13.62 -0.87 -2.73
CA VAL A 134 -12.37 -1.07 -3.46
C VAL A 134 -11.25 -0.40 -2.68
N ASP A 135 -10.20 -1.16 -2.38
CA ASP A 135 -8.94 -0.60 -1.90
C ASP A 135 -7.88 -0.76 -2.98
N THR A 136 -6.96 0.20 -3.09
CA THR A 136 -5.87 0.15 -4.07
C THR A 136 -4.53 0.08 -3.36
N LEU A 137 -3.72 -0.90 -3.74
CA LEU A 137 -2.30 -0.99 -3.43
C LEU A 137 -1.50 -0.48 -4.61
N ARG A 138 -0.61 0.49 -4.36
CA ARG A 138 0.36 0.97 -5.34
C ARG A 138 1.71 0.33 -5.06
N VAL A 139 2.35 -0.19 -6.11
CA VAL A 139 3.63 -0.89 -6.03
C VAL A 139 4.66 -0.13 -6.85
N HIS A 140 5.79 0.22 -6.24
CA HIS A 140 6.89 0.93 -6.90
C HIS A 140 8.09 0.00 -7.08
N PHE A 141 8.64 -0.06 -8.29
CA PHE A 141 9.83 -0.87 -8.62
C PHE A 141 11.04 0.01 -8.92
N ARG A 142 12.25 -0.52 -8.70
CA ARG A 142 13.51 0.25 -8.70
C ARG A 142 13.92 0.86 -10.06
N LYS A 143 13.36 0.40 -11.17
CA LYS A 143 13.71 0.88 -12.52
C LYS A 143 12.56 1.61 -13.21
N GLU A 144 11.48 1.87 -12.47
CA GLU A 144 10.20 2.25 -13.06
C GLU A 144 9.63 3.41 -12.24
N ASN A 145 9.59 4.58 -12.86
CA ASN A 145 9.16 5.79 -12.18
C ASN A 145 7.64 5.81 -11.95
N THR A 146 6.89 4.99 -12.68
CA THR A 146 5.43 4.86 -12.55
C THR A 146 5.07 3.69 -11.64
N PRO A 147 4.15 3.87 -10.67
CA PRO A 147 3.65 2.76 -9.89
C PRO A 147 2.70 1.87 -10.69
N TYR A 148 2.61 0.62 -10.26
CA TYR A 148 1.57 -0.32 -10.65
C TYR A 148 0.45 -0.32 -9.63
N TYR A 149 -0.77 -0.62 -10.10
CA TYR A 149 -1.96 -0.60 -9.27
C TYR A 149 -2.55 -2.01 -9.16
N ILE A 150 -2.78 -2.43 -7.92
CA ILE A 150 -3.49 -3.65 -7.57
C ILE A 150 -4.73 -3.23 -6.76
N ASN A 151 -5.90 -3.39 -7.36
CA ASN A 151 -7.19 -3.09 -6.76
C ASN A 151 -7.75 -4.35 -6.10
N PHE A 152 -8.26 -4.22 -4.89
CA PHE A 152 -8.94 -5.26 -4.15
C PHE A 152 -10.42 -4.93 -4.09
N TYR A 153 -11.25 -5.86 -4.52
CA TYR A 153 -12.68 -5.78 -4.33
C TYR A 153 -13.08 -6.79 -3.26
N ASN A 154 -13.80 -6.33 -2.23
CA ASN A 154 -14.27 -7.19 -1.15
C ASN A 154 -15.81 -7.19 -1.04
N ASP A 155 -16.47 -8.00 -1.86
CA ASP A 155 -17.93 -8.16 -1.80
C ASP A 155 -18.38 -9.30 -0.85
N THR A 156 -19.70 -9.45 -0.75
CA THR A 156 -20.43 -10.53 -0.09
C THR A 156 -20.59 -11.74 -1.03
N TYR A 157 -20.44 -11.56 -2.34
CA TYR A 157 -20.53 -12.59 -3.36
C TYR A 157 -19.23 -12.65 -4.16
N SER A 158 -18.62 -13.83 -4.25
CA SER A 158 -17.41 -14.04 -5.03
C SER A 158 -17.74 -14.16 -6.52
N TYR A 159 -17.21 -13.28 -7.37
CA TYR A 159 -17.21 -13.47 -8.83
C TYR A 159 -15.76 -13.65 -9.31
N ASP A 160 -15.51 -14.73 -10.06
CA ASP A 160 -14.19 -15.04 -10.63
C ASP A 160 -13.64 -13.88 -11.48
N ILE A 161 -12.76 -13.08 -10.88
CA ILE A 161 -11.89 -12.15 -11.61
C ILE A 161 -10.52 -12.79 -11.61
N SER A 162 -10.23 -13.47 -12.72
CA SER A 162 -8.99 -14.19 -12.95
C SER A 162 -7.81 -13.21 -13.04
N LEU A 163 -6.88 -13.29 -12.09
CA LEU A 163 -5.49 -13.12 -12.45
C LEU A 163 -5.02 -14.48 -12.97
N GLU A 164 -4.33 -14.49 -14.12
CA GLU A 164 -3.53 -15.64 -14.51
C GLU A 164 -2.43 -15.82 -13.46
N THR A 165 -2.72 -16.62 -12.43
CA THR A 165 -1.73 -17.09 -11.48
C THR A 165 -0.86 -18.10 -12.24
N THR A 166 0.40 -17.76 -12.52
CA THR A 166 1.36 -18.77 -12.95
C THR A 166 1.58 -19.74 -11.78
N ASN A 167 0.94 -20.90 -11.87
CA ASN A 167 1.28 -22.06 -11.05
C ASN A 167 2.64 -22.56 -11.54
N TYR A 168 3.68 -22.38 -10.73
CA TYR A 168 4.93 -23.14 -10.85
C TYR A 168 4.93 -24.26 -9.82
#